data_AF-A0A8R2B786-F1
#
_entry.id   AF-A0A8R2B786-F1
#
_cell.length_a   1.000
_cell.length_b   1.000
_cell.length_c   1.000
_cell.angle_alpha   90.00
_cell.angle_beta   90.00
_cell.angle_gamma   90.00
#
_symmetry.space_group_name_H-M   'P 1'
#
loop_
_entity.id
_entity.type
_entity.pdbx_description
1 polymer ?
#
loop_
_entity_poly.entity_id
_entity_poly.type
_entity_poly.pdbx_seq_one_letter_code
_entity_poly.pdbx_strand_id
1 'polypeptide(L)' 'MAAKHALFGLTWDYFALAIPVTAGALFGKFLDDKETERMSLFRDRSALYGGMVKKGEKPSWP' A
#
# COMPACT_ATOMS: atom_id res chain seq x y z
N MET A 1 -12.25 -37.46 -15.30
CA MET A 1 -11.11 -37.12 -14.41
C MET A 1 -11.46 -35.83 -13.70
N ALA A 2 -11.72 -35.89 -12.38
CA ALA A 2 -12.21 -34.76 -11.58
C ALA A 2 -11.26 -33.55 -11.65
N ALA A 3 -11.82 -32.33 -11.75
CA ALA A 3 -11.07 -31.10 -11.64
C ALA A 3 -10.51 -30.96 -10.22
N LYS A 4 -9.30 -31.50 -9.97
CA LYS A 4 -8.61 -31.49 -8.67
C LYS A 4 -8.19 -30.08 -8.20
N HIS A 5 -8.60 -29.03 -8.91
CA HIS A 5 -7.91 -27.75 -8.98
C HIS A 5 -8.86 -26.54 -9.02
N ALA A 6 -10.14 -26.74 -8.69
CA ALA A 6 -11.12 -25.68 -8.64
C ALA A 6 -11.47 -25.32 -7.18
N LEU A 7 -11.23 -24.07 -6.79
CA LEU A 7 -11.79 -23.50 -5.56
C LEU A 7 -12.95 -22.59 -5.98
N PHE A 8 -14.19 -22.91 -5.56
CA PHE A 8 -15.39 -22.15 -5.94
C PHE A 8 -15.60 -21.95 -7.46
N GLY A 9 -15.23 -22.94 -8.29
CA GLY A 9 -15.37 -22.85 -9.75
C GLY A 9 -14.30 -21.99 -10.45
N LEU A 10 -13.40 -21.36 -9.69
CA LEU A 10 -12.19 -20.73 -10.22
C LEU A 10 -11.08 -21.77 -10.31
N THR A 11 -10.50 -21.91 -11.51
CA THR A 11 -9.31 -22.75 -11.71
C THR A 11 -8.07 -22.08 -11.12
N TRP A 12 -7.09 -22.88 -10.70
CA TRP A 12 -5.81 -22.38 -10.18
C TRP A 12 -5.09 -21.40 -11.12
N ASP A 13 -5.30 -21.50 -12.43
CA ASP A 13 -4.72 -20.59 -13.42
C ASP A 13 -5.16 -19.13 -13.20
N TYR A 14 -6.41 -18.90 -12.78
CA TYR A 14 -6.88 -17.56 -12.44
C TYR A 14 -6.20 -17.01 -11.19
N PHE A 15 -5.93 -17.85 -10.19
CA PHE A 15 -5.21 -17.45 -8.99
C PHE A 15 -3.73 -17.15 -9.28
N ALA A 16 -3.09 -17.92 -10.17
CA ALA A 16 -1.71 -17.67 -10.59
C ALA A 16 -1.54 -16.29 -11.22
N LEU A 17 -2.55 -15.78 -11.93
CA LEU A 17 -2.55 -14.42 -12.48
C LEU A 17 -3.02 -13.37 -11.46
N ALA A 18 -4.10 -13.65 -10.73
CA ALA A 18 -4.72 -12.68 -9.84
C ALA A 18 -3.88 -12.37 -8.60
N ILE A 19 -3.18 -13.36 -8.04
CA ILE A 19 -2.39 -13.19 -6.80
C ILE A 19 -1.24 -12.20 -7.01
N PRO A 20 -0.36 -12.32 -8.02
CA PRO A 20 0.71 -11.33 -8.22
C PRO A 20 0.19 -9.92 -8.46
N VAL A 21 -0.88 -9.77 -9.25
CA VAL A 21 -1.45 -8.45 -9.58
C VAL A 21 -2.10 -7.81 -8.36
N THR A 22 -2.88 -8.56 -7.59
CA THR A 22 -3.64 -8.00 -6.46
C THR A 22 -2.83 -8.01 -5.18
N ALA A 23 -2.34 -9.16 -4.74
CA ALA A 23 -1.56 -9.27 -3.52
C ALA A 23 -0.19 -8.58 -3.67
N GLY A 24 0.47 -8.69 -4.83
CA GLY A 24 1.74 -8.02 -5.07
C GLY A 24 1.61 -6.49 -5.09
N ALA A 25 0.61 -5.94 -5.78
CA ALA A 25 0.40 -4.48 -5.79
C ALA A 25 -0.01 -3.94 -4.43
N LEU A 26 -0.92 -4.63 -3.72
CA LEU A 26 -1.36 -4.22 -2.38
C LEU A 26 -0.22 -4.32 -1.36
N PHE A 27 0.56 -5.39 -1.41
CA PHE A 27 1.70 -5.58 -0.52
C PHE A 27 2.83 -4.59 -0.83
N GLY A 28 3.11 -4.34 -2.12
CA GLY A 28 4.06 -3.31 -2.55
C GLY A 28 3.66 -1.93 -2.02
N LYS A 29 2.41 -1.53 -2.22
CA LYS A 29 1.88 -0.28 -1.67
C LYS A 29 2.02 -0.21 -0.15
N PHE A 30 1.71 -1.30 0.55
CA PHE A 30 1.86 -1.36 1.99
C PHE A 30 3.32 -1.10 2.44
N LEU A 31 4.29 -1.66 1.72
CA LEU A 31 5.71 -1.41 2.00
C LEU A 31 6.10 0.05 1.72
N ASP A 32 5.63 0.62 0.61
CA ASP A 32 5.88 2.02 0.25
C ASP A 32 5.30 3.00 1.29
N ASP A 33 4.08 2.72 1.78
CA ASP A 33 3.44 3.51 2.84
C ASP A 33 4.28 3.46 4.13
N LYS A 34 4.83 2.29 4.47
CA LYS A 34 5.71 2.12 5.65
C LYS A 34 7.03 2.88 5.50
N GLU A 35 7.61 2.91 4.31
CA GLU A 35 8.82 3.69 4.07
C GLU A 35 8.52 5.20 4.11
N THR A 36 7.36 5.61 3.60
CA THR A 36 6.88 7.00 3.69
C THR A 36 6.72 7.45 5.13
N GLU A 37 6.19 6.61 6.02
CA GLU A 37 6.12 6.88 7.46
C GLU A 37 7.53 7.10 8.06
N ARG A 38 8.55 6.34 7.61
CA ARG A 38 9.94 6.53 8.07
C ARG A 38 10.57 7.83 7.58
N MET A 39 10.13 8.33 6.43
CA MET A 39 10.62 9.57 5.82
C MET A 39 9.94 10.84 6.36
N SER A 40 9.09 10.74 7.39
CA SER A 40 8.30 11.88 7.88
C SER A 40 9.03 12.81 8.88
N LEU A 41 10.33 12.61 9.13
CA LEU A 41 11.05 13.38 10.17
C LEU A 41 11.22 14.87 9.83
N PHE A 42 11.34 15.20 8.54
CA PHE A 42 11.45 16.58 8.04
C PHE A 42 10.10 17.17 7.61
N ARG A 43 9.02 16.42 7.81
CA ARG A 43 7.67 16.85 7.50
C ARG A 43 7.30 18.13 8.25
N ASP A 44 6.64 19.05 7.55
CA ASP A 44 6.17 20.34 8.09
C ASP A 44 7.28 21.21 8.71
N ARG A 45 8.54 21.00 8.29
CA ARG A 45 9.72 21.76 8.75
C ARG A 45 10.53 22.41 7.62
N SER A 46 10.10 22.26 6.37
CA SER A 46 10.78 22.88 5.22
C SER A 46 10.61 24.40 5.22
N ALA A 47 11.52 25.12 4.55
CA ALA A 47 11.42 26.58 4.47
C ALA A 47 10.15 27.08 3.77
N LEU A 48 9.58 26.28 2.86
CA LEU A 48 8.38 26.64 2.09
C LEU A 48 7.07 26.25 2.79
N TYR A 49 7.04 25.10 3.47
CA TYR A 49 5.81 24.53 4.02
C TYR A 49 5.83 24.40 5.55
N GLY A 50 6.89 24.86 6.20
CA GLY A 50 7.04 24.82 7.65
C GLY A 50 6.03 25.71 8.36
N GLY A 51 5.35 25.17 9.37
CA GLY A 51 4.38 25.92 10.18
C GLY A 51 3.00 26.13 9.54
N MET A 52 2.72 25.54 8.37
CA MET A 52 1.40 25.59 7.73
C MET A 52 0.35 24.73 8.45
N VAL A 53 0.78 23.70 9.19
CA VAL A 53 -0.09 22.80 9.96
C VAL A 53 -0.24 23.33 11.38
N LYS A 54 -1.48 23.52 11.85
CA LYS A 54 -1.73 24.01 13.22
C LYS A 54 -1.52 22.90 14.25
N LYS A 55 -1.27 23.30 15.49
CA LYS A 55 -1.16 22.38 16.62
C LYS A 55 -2.47 21.59 16.80
N GLY A 56 -2.42 20.27 16.62
CA GLY A 56 -3.57 19.37 16.73
C GLY A 56 -4.22 18.98 15.40
N GLU A 57 -3.79 19.59 14.29
CA GLU A 57 -4.21 19.15 12.94
C GLU A 57 -3.38 17.92 12.51
N LYS A 58 -3.93 17.16 11.56
CA LYS A 58 -3.20 16.05 10.93
C LYS A 58 -1.99 16.61 10.18
N PRO A 59 -0.89 15.82 10.10
CA PRO A 59 0.27 16.21 9.32
C PRO A 59 -0.08 16.42 7.84
N SER A 60 0.74 17.18 7.11
CA SER A 60 0.47 17.44 5.69
C SER A 60 0.55 16.21 4.79
N TRP A 61 1.36 15.20 5.15
CA TRP A 61 1.46 13.93 4.42
C TRP A 61 2.14 12.81 5.24
N PRO A 62 1.93 11.53 4.92
CA PRO A 62 0.78 11.09 4.14
C PRO A 62 -0.53 11.52 4.82
#